data_AF-A0A7X9G363-F1
#
_entry.id   AF-A0A7X9G363-F1
#
_cell.length_a   1.000
_cell.length_b   1.000
_cell.length_c   1.000
_cell.angle_alpha   90.00
_cell.angle_beta   90.00
_cell.angle_gamma   90.00
#
_symmetry.space_group_name_H-M   'P 1'
#
loop_
_entity.id
_entity.type
_entity.pdbx_description
1 polymer ?
#
loop_
_entity_poly.entity_id
_entity_poly.type
_entity_poly.pdbx_seq_one_letter_code
_entity_poly.pdbx_strand_id
1 'polypeptide(L)'
;MISKIDLCRDIALAVLKPSKRDLEHGLELHRNALVWDAYSFAPSGAIPAEYAATLAQECLDCDERTNLLEQYRQVDFLEDPDMRTEYQAAWQASGVDCVFQNAGVEGNAIPQLIKRLSRFTWLPDRYPELYQRVAFPDQVVAARQAGRRCLYLCTNGVPLPGDQYSVEETLYFLTVFR
;
A
#
# COMPACT_ATOMS: atom_id res chain seq x y z
N MET A 1 -7.15 4.41 13.74
CA MET A 1 -6.26 3.28 13.41
C MET A 1 -5.32 2.91 14.56
N ILE A 2 -4.67 3.89 15.21
CA ILE A 2 -3.72 3.67 16.32
C ILE A 2 -4.33 2.85 17.48
N SER A 3 -5.57 3.15 17.87
CA SER A 3 -6.27 2.40 18.93
C SER A 3 -6.41 0.90 18.66
N LYS A 4 -6.43 0.47 17.39
CA LYS A 4 -6.50 -0.95 17.03
C LYS A 4 -5.13 -1.62 17.12
N ILE A 5 -4.05 -0.90 16.81
CA ILE A 5 -2.67 -1.38 17.00
C ILE A 5 -2.41 -1.62 18.48
N ASP A 6 -2.79 -0.67 19.34
CA ASP A 6 -2.63 -0.78 20.79
C ASP A 6 -3.46 -1.94 21.35
N LEU A 7 -4.72 -2.09 20.92
CA LEU A 7 -5.55 -3.23 21.31
C LEU A 7 -4.92 -4.57 20.91
N CYS A 8 -4.43 -4.69 19.68
CA CYS A 8 -3.74 -5.91 19.22
C CYS A 8 -2.49 -6.20 20.05
N ARG A 9 -1.73 -5.15 20.40
CA ARG A 9 -0.55 -5.25 21.27
C ARG A 9 -0.93 -5.76 22.67
N ASP A 10 -1.96 -5.19 23.28
CA ASP A 10 -2.40 -5.57 24.63
C ASP A 10 -2.87 -7.03 24.68
N ILE A 11 -3.64 -7.46 23.68
CA ILE A 11 -4.05 -8.85 23.51
C ILE A 11 -2.83 -9.76 23.37
N ALA A 12 -1.88 -9.40 22.50
CA ALA A 12 -0.66 -10.18 22.29
C ALA A 12 0.16 -10.31 23.58
N LEU A 13 0.32 -9.23 24.35
CA LEU A 13 1.04 -9.24 25.62
C LEU A 13 0.33 -10.14 26.67
N ALA A 14 -1.00 -10.10 26.72
CA ALA A 14 -1.78 -10.94 27.62
C ALA A 14 -1.67 -12.45 27.31
N VAL A 15 -1.58 -12.80 26.02
CA VAL A 15 -1.44 -14.19 25.55
C VAL A 15 0.00 -14.69 25.67
N LEU A 16 0.96 -13.95 25.13
CA LEU A 16 2.36 -14.38 25.01
C LEU A 16 3.14 -14.24 26.31
N LYS A 17 2.77 -13.29 27.17
CA LYS A 17 3.39 -13.02 28.48
C LYS A 17 4.94 -13.00 28.43
N PRO A 18 5.55 -12.22 27.51
CA PRO A 18 7.00 -12.17 27.42
C PRO A 18 7.62 -11.60 28.70
N SER A 19 8.86 -11.97 29.00
CA SER A 19 9.60 -11.27 30.04
C SER A 19 9.87 -9.82 29.59
N LYS A 20 10.10 -8.91 30.55
CA LYS A 20 10.47 -7.52 30.24
C LYS A 20 11.70 -7.46 29.32
N ARG A 21 12.70 -8.30 29.60
CA ARG A 21 13.93 -8.39 28.80
C ARG A 21 13.62 -8.78 27.35
N ASP A 22 12.81 -9.82 27.14
CA ASP A 22 12.51 -10.32 25.80
C ASP A 22 11.69 -9.30 25.00
N LEU A 23 10.75 -8.61 25.66
CA LEU A 23 9.98 -7.55 25.03
C LEU A 23 10.85 -6.37 24.63
N GLU A 24 11.71 -5.90 25.53
CA GLU A 24 12.62 -4.77 25.26
C GLU A 24 13.61 -5.11 24.15
N HIS A 25 14.20 -6.31 24.20
CA HIS A 25 15.15 -6.78 23.19
C HIS A 25 14.47 -7.01 21.83
N GLY A 26 13.28 -7.61 21.79
CA GLY A 26 12.54 -7.80 20.54
C GLY A 26 12.17 -6.47 19.88
N LEU A 27 11.75 -5.47 20.67
CA LEU A 27 11.47 -4.12 20.15
C LEU A 27 12.75 -3.39 19.71
N GLU A 28 13.87 -3.61 20.38
CA GLU A 28 15.18 -3.11 19.95
C GLU A 28 15.59 -3.70 18.60
N LEU A 29 15.50 -5.02 18.44
CA LEU A 29 15.79 -5.70 17.18
C LEU A 29 14.92 -5.13 16.05
N HIS A 30 13.62 -4.97 16.28
CA HIS A 30 12.71 -4.42 15.28
C HIS A 30 13.08 -2.97 14.90
N ARG A 31 13.44 -2.12 15.87
CA ARG A 31 13.86 -0.74 15.59
C ARG A 31 15.17 -0.66 14.78
N ASN A 32 16.04 -1.65 14.92
CA ASN A 32 17.34 -1.68 14.25
C ASN A 32 17.34 -2.47 12.94
N ALA A 33 16.31 -3.27 12.69
CA ALA A 33 16.12 -3.96 11.43
C ALA A 33 15.67 -3.01 10.32
N LEU A 34 16.05 -3.35 9.08
CA LEU A 34 15.37 -2.84 7.90
C LEU A 34 14.14 -3.70 7.66
N VAL A 35 12.95 -3.15 7.86
CA VAL A 35 11.69 -3.91 7.75
C VAL A 35 11.08 -3.67 6.38
N TRP A 36 11.08 -4.70 5.54
CA TRP A 36 10.47 -4.68 4.22
C TRP A 36 9.37 -5.73 4.15
N ASP A 37 8.12 -5.28 4.04
CA ASP A 37 6.98 -6.16 3.83
C ASP A 37 6.93 -6.62 2.36
N ALA A 38 7.01 -7.93 2.16
CA ALA A 38 7.13 -8.57 0.85
C ALA A 38 5.81 -8.58 0.05
N TYR A 39 4.66 -8.41 0.71
CA TYR A 39 3.37 -8.34 0.01
C TYR A 39 2.30 -7.72 0.90
N SER A 40 2.21 -6.39 0.87
CA SER A 40 1.25 -5.65 1.68
C SER A 40 0.77 -4.41 0.95
N PHE A 41 -0.13 -3.68 1.61
CA PHE A 41 -0.65 -2.42 1.16
C PHE A 41 -0.21 -1.36 2.16
N ALA A 42 0.26 -0.23 1.64
CA ALA A 42 0.36 0.98 2.42
C ALA A 42 -1.01 1.28 3.07
N PRO A 43 -1.04 2.02 4.19
CA PRO A 43 -2.30 2.40 4.83
C PRO A 43 -3.30 2.95 3.81
N SER A 44 -4.59 2.70 4.03
CA SER A 44 -5.67 3.12 3.13
C SER A 44 -6.73 3.87 3.89
N GLY A 45 -7.43 4.80 3.23
CA GLY A 45 -8.55 5.53 3.79
C GLY A 45 -9.69 4.61 4.21
N ALA A 46 -10.23 4.82 5.40
CA ALA A 46 -11.50 4.23 5.77
C ALA A 46 -12.62 4.95 5.00
N ILE A 47 -13.52 4.20 4.36
CA ILE A 47 -14.65 4.80 3.65
C ILE A 47 -15.63 5.40 4.66
N PRO A 48 -15.95 6.71 4.57
CA PRO A 48 -16.98 7.32 5.40
C PRO A 48 -18.35 6.70 5.13
N ALA A 49 -19.16 6.51 6.18
CA ALA A 49 -20.46 5.85 6.06
C ALA A 49 -21.41 6.65 5.15
N GLU A 50 -21.37 7.98 5.24
CA GLU A 50 -22.12 8.90 4.40
C GLU A 50 -21.71 8.78 2.93
N TYR A 51 -20.41 8.68 2.63
CA TYR A 51 -19.93 8.52 1.26
C TYR A 51 -20.41 7.19 0.66
N ALA A 52 -20.31 6.10 1.42
CA ALA A 52 -20.86 4.81 1.01
C ALA A 52 -22.39 4.84 0.81
N ALA A 53 -23.12 5.57 1.68
CA ALA A 53 -24.57 5.71 1.57
C ALA A 53 -24.98 6.50 0.32
N THR A 54 -24.27 7.57 -0.02
CA THR A 54 -24.47 8.33 -1.25
C THR A 54 -24.29 7.45 -2.48
N LEU A 55 -23.17 6.73 -2.58
CA LEU A 55 -22.90 5.82 -3.71
C LEU A 55 -23.91 4.68 -3.83
N ALA A 56 -24.55 4.28 -2.72
CA ALA A 56 -25.58 3.24 -2.73
C ALA A 56 -26.95 3.75 -3.22
N GLN A 57 -27.21 5.05 -3.15
CA GLN A 57 -28.45 5.67 -3.64
C GLN A 57 -28.36 6.04 -5.12
N GLU A 58 -27.16 6.22 -5.64
CA GLU A 58 -26.94 6.50 -7.05
C GLU A 58 -27.14 5.24 -7.90
N CYS A 59 -27.70 5.39 -9.10
CA CYS A 59 -27.88 4.32 -10.07
C CYS A 59 -26.57 4.00 -10.82
N LEU A 60 -25.48 3.81 -10.08
CA LEU A 60 -24.17 3.49 -10.63
C LEU A 60 -24.07 2.01 -10.98
N ASP A 61 -23.39 1.74 -12.09
CA ASP A 61 -22.86 0.43 -12.42
C ASP A 61 -21.93 -0.09 -11.29
N CYS A 62 -21.79 -1.42 -11.19
CA CYS A 62 -20.98 -2.05 -10.15
C CYS A 62 -19.49 -1.73 -10.28
N ASP A 63 -18.98 -1.60 -11.51
CA ASP A 63 -17.56 -1.31 -11.74
C ASP A 63 -17.26 0.17 -11.44
N GLU A 64 -18.17 1.08 -11.84
CA GLU A 64 -18.10 2.50 -11.49
C GLU A 64 -18.08 2.71 -9.97
N ARG A 65 -18.98 2.05 -9.24
CA ARG A 65 -19.02 2.14 -7.78
C ARG A 65 -17.75 1.59 -7.13
N THR A 66 -17.25 0.46 -7.62
CA THR A 66 -15.98 -0.13 -7.18
C THR A 66 -14.82 0.83 -7.42
N ASN A 67 -14.77 1.47 -8.58
CA ASN A 67 -13.73 2.41 -8.95
C ASN A 67 -13.70 3.64 -8.04
N LEU A 68 -14.85 4.20 -7.68
CA LEU A 68 -14.97 5.35 -6.78
C LEU A 68 -14.55 5.00 -5.36
N LEU A 69 -15.02 3.87 -4.83
CA LEU A 69 -14.60 3.39 -3.51
C LEU A 69 -13.10 3.12 -3.47
N GLU A 70 -12.53 2.51 -4.51
CA GLU A 70 -11.10 2.26 -4.61
C GLU A 70 -10.30 3.57 -4.68
N GLN A 71 -10.76 4.54 -5.46
CA GLN A 71 -10.12 5.85 -5.57
C GLN A 71 -10.06 6.54 -4.21
N TYR A 72 -11.19 6.57 -3.48
CA TYR A 72 -11.22 7.16 -2.15
C TYR A 72 -10.23 6.50 -1.21
N ARG A 73 -10.20 5.16 -1.16
CA ARG A 73 -9.29 4.40 -0.26
C ARG A 73 -7.82 4.63 -0.56
N GLN A 74 -7.47 4.85 -1.83
CA GLN A 74 -6.08 4.94 -2.26
C GLN A 74 -5.57 6.38 -2.31
N VAL A 75 -6.44 7.34 -2.64
CA VAL A 75 -6.04 8.69 -3.05
C VAL A 75 -6.81 9.75 -2.29
N ASP A 76 -8.13 9.83 -2.47
CA ASP A 76 -8.88 11.05 -2.12
C ASP A 76 -8.90 11.35 -0.62
N PHE A 77 -8.85 10.31 0.23
CA PHE A 77 -8.79 10.50 1.68
C PHE A 77 -7.55 11.30 2.14
N LEU A 78 -6.46 11.33 1.35
CA LEU A 78 -5.26 12.09 1.66
C LEU A 78 -5.38 13.58 1.37
N GLU A 79 -6.49 14.04 0.79
CA GLU A 79 -6.77 15.48 0.66
C GLU A 79 -6.94 16.13 2.04
N ASP A 80 -7.52 15.39 2.99
CA ASP A 80 -7.68 15.78 4.39
C ASP A 80 -6.32 15.77 5.13
N PRO A 81 -5.86 16.92 5.67
CA PRO A 81 -4.64 16.99 6.47
C PRO A 81 -4.62 16.08 7.71
N ASP A 82 -5.77 15.86 8.33
CA ASP A 82 -5.85 15.03 9.54
C ASP A 82 -5.64 13.56 9.18
N MET A 83 -6.19 13.13 8.04
CA MET A 83 -5.93 11.80 7.50
C MET A 83 -4.46 11.60 7.12
N ARG A 84 -3.77 12.62 6.57
CA ARG A 84 -2.32 12.54 6.32
C ARG A 84 -1.52 12.37 7.61
N THR A 85 -1.93 13.04 8.68
CA THR A 85 -1.31 12.91 10.00
C THR A 85 -1.50 11.50 10.56
N GLU A 86 -2.72 10.97 10.49
CA GLU A 86 -3.01 9.59 10.91
C GLU A 86 -2.23 8.57 10.06
N TYR A 87 -2.11 8.83 8.76
CA TYR A 87 -1.34 8.00 7.82
C TYR A 87 0.13 7.90 8.23
N GLN A 88 0.78 9.04 8.54
CA GLN A 88 2.16 9.07 9.02
C GLN A 88 2.31 8.34 10.36
N ALA A 89 1.36 8.54 11.27
CA ALA A 89 1.36 7.87 12.57
C ALA A 89 1.22 6.35 12.42
N ALA A 90 0.41 5.86 11.47
CA ALA A 90 0.27 4.44 11.18
C ALA A 90 1.58 3.81 10.67
N TRP A 91 2.28 4.49 9.75
CA TRP A 91 3.62 4.07 9.31
C TRP A 91 4.64 4.05 10.44
N GLN A 92 4.60 5.05 11.31
CA GLN A 92 5.53 5.12 12.43
C GLN A 92 5.25 4.03 13.47
N ALA A 93 3.98 3.75 13.74
CA ALA A 93 3.57 2.72 14.69
C ALA A 93 3.85 1.30 14.17
N SER A 94 3.76 1.06 12.86
CA SER A 94 4.10 -0.25 12.27
C SER A 94 5.59 -0.54 12.29
N GLY A 95 6.43 0.51 12.19
CA GLY A 95 7.88 0.38 12.07
C GLY A 95 8.35 -0.27 10.76
N VAL A 96 7.46 -0.39 9.77
CA VAL A 96 7.80 -0.88 8.42
C VAL A 96 8.51 0.22 7.65
N ASP A 97 9.63 -0.08 7.01
CA ASP A 97 10.42 0.88 6.25
C ASP A 97 10.03 0.90 4.77
N CYS A 98 9.71 -0.27 4.21
CA CYS A 98 9.29 -0.44 2.84
C CYS A 98 8.11 -1.41 2.73
N VAL A 99 7.17 -1.09 1.85
CA VAL A 99 6.13 -2.04 1.43
C VAL A 99 6.33 -2.35 -0.04
N PHE A 100 6.35 -3.65 -0.36
CA PHE A 100 6.17 -4.13 -1.72
C PHE A 100 4.69 -3.94 -2.11
N GLN A 101 4.39 -2.75 -2.61
CA GLN A 101 3.04 -2.26 -2.84
C GLN A 101 2.49 -2.87 -4.12
N ASN A 102 1.40 -3.62 -4.00
CA ASN A 102 0.59 -3.95 -5.16
C ASN A 102 -0.15 -2.70 -5.68
N ALA A 103 0.47 -2.09 -6.67
CA ALA A 103 0.00 -0.95 -7.44
C ALA A 103 -0.75 -1.36 -8.71
N GLY A 104 -1.09 -2.64 -8.86
CA GLY A 104 -2.02 -3.13 -9.88
C GLY A 104 -3.32 -3.61 -9.23
N VAL A 105 -4.12 -4.36 -9.98
CA VAL A 105 -5.28 -5.12 -9.49
C VAL A 105 -5.01 -6.59 -9.78
N GLU A 106 -5.61 -7.51 -9.03
CA GLU A 106 -5.58 -8.93 -9.43
C GLU A 106 -6.19 -9.08 -10.82
N GLY A 107 -5.35 -9.40 -11.81
CA GLY A 107 -5.73 -9.48 -13.22
C GLY A 107 -4.64 -8.94 -14.15
N ASN A 108 -4.87 -9.07 -15.45
CA ASN A 108 -3.88 -8.75 -16.49
C ASN A 108 -4.33 -7.59 -17.39
N ALA A 109 -5.49 -7.00 -17.12
CA ALA A 109 -6.07 -5.94 -17.93
C ALA A 109 -5.20 -4.67 -17.86
N ILE A 110 -4.55 -4.35 -18.99
CA ILE A 110 -3.63 -3.21 -19.11
C ILE A 110 -4.23 -1.90 -18.56
N PRO A 111 -5.47 -1.51 -18.90
CA PRO A 111 -6.03 -0.25 -18.40
C PRO A 111 -6.13 -0.19 -16.87
N GLN A 112 -6.47 -1.31 -16.23
CA GLN A 112 -6.62 -1.37 -14.77
C GLN A 112 -5.26 -1.33 -14.06
N LEU A 113 -4.26 -2.04 -14.60
CA LEU A 113 -2.90 -2.02 -14.08
C LEU A 113 -2.29 -0.62 -14.19
N ILE A 114 -2.42 0.03 -15.35
CA ILE A 114 -1.92 1.39 -15.56
C ILE A 114 -2.64 2.40 -14.65
N LYS A 115 -3.97 2.31 -14.52
CA LYS A 115 -4.75 3.21 -13.64
C LYS A 115 -4.22 3.18 -12.20
N ARG A 116 -4.10 1.99 -11.59
CA ARG A 116 -3.62 1.88 -10.20
C ARG A 116 -2.15 2.25 -10.07
N LEU A 117 -1.31 1.86 -11.04
CA LEU A 117 0.11 2.23 -11.03
C LEU A 117 0.28 3.76 -11.07
N SER A 118 -0.58 4.44 -11.84
CA SER A 118 -0.58 5.90 -11.96
C SER A 118 -0.90 6.58 -10.63
N ARG A 119 -1.85 6.05 -9.84
CA ARG A 119 -2.15 6.56 -8.49
C ARG A 119 -0.92 6.47 -7.58
N PHE A 120 -0.29 5.30 -7.49
CA PHE A 120 0.89 5.09 -6.63
C PHE A 120 2.17 5.74 -7.16
N THR A 121 2.19 6.20 -8.41
CA THR A 121 3.26 7.05 -8.95
C THR A 121 3.01 8.52 -8.63
N TRP A 122 1.76 8.99 -8.75
CA TRP A 122 1.38 10.37 -8.46
C TRP A 122 1.43 10.72 -6.97
N LEU A 123 1.02 9.81 -6.09
CA LEU A 123 0.98 10.04 -4.65
C LEU A 123 2.32 10.49 -4.03
N PRO A 124 3.47 9.83 -4.27
CA PRO A 124 4.75 10.28 -3.73
C PRO A 124 5.23 11.61 -4.34
N ASP A 125 4.80 11.96 -5.56
CA ASP A 125 5.08 13.27 -6.15
C ASP A 125 4.25 14.38 -5.46
N ARG A 126 3.00 14.05 -5.10
CA ARG A 126 2.07 14.98 -4.46
C ARG A 126 2.29 15.13 -2.95
N TYR A 127 2.71 14.06 -2.28
CA TYR A 127 2.87 13.95 -0.83
C TYR A 127 4.25 13.35 -0.47
N PRO A 128 5.36 14.00 -0.85
CA PRO A 128 6.71 13.48 -0.62
C PRO A 128 7.02 13.28 0.87
N GLU A 129 6.33 13.98 1.76
CA GLU A 129 6.45 13.84 3.22
C GLU A 129 5.92 12.50 3.76
N LEU A 130 5.07 11.78 3.01
CA LEU A 130 4.50 10.50 3.45
C LEU A 130 5.43 9.33 3.13
N TYR A 131 5.91 9.26 1.90
CA TYR A 131 6.78 8.20 1.42
C TYR A 131 7.42 8.57 0.07
N GLN A 132 8.44 7.81 -0.33
CA GLN A 132 9.04 7.90 -1.66
C GLN A 132 8.88 6.58 -2.43
N ARG A 133 8.84 6.66 -3.76
CA ARG A 133 8.91 5.48 -4.62
C ARG A 133 10.36 5.02 -4.77
N VAL A 134 10.58 3.72 -4.72
CA VAL A 134 11.87 3.07 -4.96
C VAL A 134 11.73 1.92 -5.95
N ALA A 135 12.81 1.62 -6.67
CA ALA A 135 12.87 0.56 -7.68
C ALA A 135 14.04 -0.41 -7.47
N PHE A 136 14.98 -0.09 -6.56
CA PHE A 136 16.14 -0.93 -6.27
C PHE A 136 16.36 -1.07 -4.76
N PRO A 137 16.87 -2.22 -4.27
CA PRO A 137 17.05 -2.47 -2.83
C PRO A 137 17.94 -1.44 -2.10
N ASP A 138 18.99 -0.98 -2.74
CA ASP A 138 19.91 0.06 -2.25
C ASP A 138 19.20 1.39 -2.01
N GLN A 139 18.15 1.70 -2.78
CA GLN A 139 17.31 2.88 -2.53
C GLN A 139 16.43 2.72 -1.28
N VAL A 140 16.03 1.49 -0.93
CA VAL A 140 15.31 1.19 0.32
C VAL A 140 16.21 1.46 1.52
N VAL A 141 17.47 0.99 1.45
CA VAL A 141 18.48 1.24 2.48
C VAL A 141 18.74 2.74 2.63
N ALA A 142 18.90 3.46 1.52
CA ALA A 142 19.07 4.91 1.54
C ALA A 142 17.85 5.64 2.12
N ALA A 143 16.63 5.21 1.78
CA ALA A 143 15.39 5.75 2.33
C ALA A 143 15.38 5.64 3.87
N ARG A 144 15.73 4.46 4.39
CA ARG A 144 15.79 4.18 5.81
C ARG A 144 16.81 5.07 6.53
N GLN A 145 17.99 5.27 5.95
CA GLN A 145 19.02 6.16 6.48
C GLN A 145 18.57 7.62 6.49
N ALA A 146 17.77 8.03 5.50
CA ALA A 146 17.15 9.35 5.42
C ALA A 146 15.89 9.50 6.31
N GLY A 147 15.50 8.46 7.06
CA GLY A 147 14.29 8.46 7.88
C GLY A 147 12.99 8.49 7.08
N ARG A 148 13.02 8.07 5.81
CA ARG A 148 11.84 8.05 4.92
C ARG A 148 11.29 6.64 4.76
N ARG A 149 9.96 6.57 4.70
CA ARG A 149 9.22 5.37 4.28
C ARG A 149 9.23 5.27 2.76
N CYS A 150 9.13 4.06 2.23
CA CYS A 150 9.13 3.88 0.78
C CYS A 150 8.18 2.81 0.26
N LEU A 151 7.75 2.99 -0.99
CA LEU A 151 6.96 2.01 -1.72
C LEU A 151 7.80 1.42 -2.85
N TYR A 152 7.88 0.09 -2.86
CA TYR A 152 8.42 -0.67 -3.97
C TYR A 152 7.25 -1.20 -4.78
N LEU A 153 6.99 -0.62 -5.96
CA LEU A 153 5.76 -0.88 -6.69
C LEU A 153 5.87 -2.19 -7.49
N CYS A 154 4.80 -2.99 -7.42
CA CYS A 154 4.55 -4.10 -8.32
C CYS A 154 3.12 -4.03 -8.84
N THR A 155 2.83 -4.61 -9.99
CA THR A 155 1.45 -4.71 -10.49
C THR A 155 0.78 -6.03 -10.13
N ASN A 156 1.54 -7.01 -9.61
CA ASN A 156 1.19 -8.42 -9.42
C ASN A 156 0.80 -9.16 -10.72
N GLY A 157 -0.02 -8.53 -11.55
CA GLY A 157 -0.39 -8.98 -12.89
C GLY A 157 0.62 -8.62 -13.96
N VAL A 158 0.60 -9.43 -15.02
CA VAL A 158 1.34 -9.17 -16.27
C VAL A 158 0.40 -8.39 -17.19
N PRO A 159 0.83 -7.26 -17.77
CA PRO A 159 0.01 -6.53 -18.74
C PRO A 159 -0.22 -7.40 -19.99
N LEU A 160 -1.44 -7.90 -20.18
CA LEU A 160 -1.84 -8.69 -21.35
C LEU A 160 -2.97 -7.99 -22.10
N PRO A 161 -3.00 -8.09 -23.45
CA PRO A 161 -3.98 -7.39 -24.30
C PRO A 161 -5.42 -7.90 -24.16
N GLY A 162 -5.66 -8.93 -23.33
CA GLY A 162 -6.98 -9.53 -23.12
C GLY A 162 -7.26 -10.59 -24.18
N ASP A 163 -7.69 -10.16 -25.35
CA ASP A 163 -7.93 -11.05 -26.49
C ASP A 163 -6.59 -11.57 -27.03
N GLN A 164 -6.40 -12.89 -26.90
CA GLN A 164 -5.20 -13.55 -27.42
C GLN A 164 -5.47 -13.96 -28.86
N TYR A 165 -4.88 -13.26 -29.84
CA TYR A 165 -5.01 -13.65 -31.24
C TYR A 165 -4.13 -14.86 -31.57
N SER A 166 -2.94 -14.92 -30.96
CA SER A 166 -1.97 -16.00 -31.14
C SER A 166 -1.10 -16.23 -29.90
N VAL A 167 -0.44 -17.38 -29.84
CA VAL A 167 0.54 -17.70 -28.79
C VAL A 167 1.73 -16.75 -28.88
N GLU A 168 2.20 -16.46 -30.09
CA GLU A 168 3.34 -15.59 -30.36
C GLU A 168 3.10 -14.16 -29.86
N GLU A 169 1.92 -13.60 -30.09
CA GLU A 169 1.52 -12.30 -29.55
C GLU A 169 1.49 -12.33 -28.01
N THR A 170 0.93 -13.37 -27.41
CA THR A 170 0.88 -13.50 -25.95
C THR A 170 2.29 -13.57 -25.36
N LEU A 171 3.19 -14.33 -25.99
CA LEU A 171 4.60 -14.43 -25.58
C LEU A 171 5.39 -13.14 -25.81
N TYR A 172 5.01 -12.32 -26.80
CA TYR A 172 5.62 -11.00 -27.02
C TYR A 172 5.44 -10.09 -25.80
N PHE A 173 4.30 -10.11 -25.12
CA PHE A 173 4.11 -9.30 -23.91
C PHE A 173 5.00 -9.74 -22.73
N LEU A 174 5.50 -10.99 -22.73
CA LEU A 174 6.48 -11.44 -21.74
C LEU A 174 7.89 -10.88 -21.99
N THR A 175 8.18 -10.36 -23.19
CA THR A 175 9.49 -9.76 -23.49
C THR A 175 9.62 -8.32 -23.02
N VAL A 176 8.54 -7.69 -22.54
CA VAL A 176 8.56 -6.31 -22.00
C VAL A 176 9.53 -6.17 -20.81
N PHE A 177 9.78 -7.26 -20.08
CA PHE A 177 10.57 -7.27 -18.85
C PHE A 177 11.95 -7.95 -19.01
N ARG A 178 12.43 -8.13 -20.25
CA ARG A 178 13.73 -8.74 -20.55
C ARG A 178 14.83 -7.72 -20.77
#